data_AF-A0A0T6AFW1-F1
#
_entry.id   AF-A0A0T6AFW1-F1
#
_cell.length_a   1.000
_cell.length_b   1.000
_cell.length_c   1.000
_cell.angle_alpha   90.00
_cell.angle_beta   90.00
_cell.angle_gamma   90.00
#
_symmetry.space_group_name_H-M   'P 1'
#
loop_
_entity.id
_entity.type
_entity.pdbx_description
1 polymer ?
#
loop_
_entity_poly.entity_id
_entity_poly.type
_entity_poly.pdbx_seq_one_letter_code
_entity_poly.pdbx_strand_id
1 'polypeptide(L)'
;MSPLPSCTTGIFYHPSYSRRSYLTVGARLADFPMALDRILQSENVRMYEPGPVSQELVLKVHTPSLIEGVKGDPLCSTAWHSAGGVVMAGEKIAEGEIANAFAFIGAGGHHSGREYFGGYCCFNDVALCIVNLREKHGLRRFAILDTDAHHGDGTRDLFQNDPDILHVCLCGTNYESPDGTKVDAAYPSPWASRRDEQPMNDLYLDLVEQHFPRRVRQFRPDLMFWYFGFDTHQGDYGDIGLSGPCYWNIAIRMRELAGEVCGGKLSVVLGGGSHTQLATYLIPPIIERLAGLYP
;
A
#
# COMPACT_ATOMS: atom_id res chain seq x y z
N MET A 1 5.07 34.13 0.31
CA MET A 1 4.82 32.67 0.37
C MET A 1 4.86 32.18 -1.06
N SER A 2 5.90 31.45 -1.45
CA SER A 2 5.92 30.78 -2.75
C SER A 2 4.77 29.77 -2.78
N PRO A 3 4.00 29.66 -3.88
CA PRO A 3 3.00 28.61 -3.99
C PRO A 3 3.70 27.26 -3.80
N LEU A 4 3.09 26.36 -3.04
CA LEU A 4 3.53 24.98 -2.96
C LEU A 4 3.73 24.48 -4.41
N PRO A 5 4.85 23.83 -4.76
CA PRO A 5 5.02 23.25 -6.09
C PRO A 5 3.78 22.40 -6.40
N SER A 6 3.32 22.46 -7.65
CA SER A 6 2.14 21.73 -8.12
C SER A 6 2.19 20.29 -7.60
N CYS A 7 1.16 19.89 -6.86
CA CYS A 7 1.06 18.61 -6.17
C CYS A 7 0.96 17.47 -7.20
N THR A 8 2.10 17.06 -7.78
CA THR A 8 2.14 15.99 -8.76
C THR A 8 2.01 14.64 -8.05
N THR A 9 1.05 13.84 -8.47
CA THR A 9 0.89 12.44 -8.09
C THR A 9 1.68 11.55 -9.04
N GLY A 10 2.60 10.75 -8.51
CA GLY A 10 3.33 9.74 -9.27
C GLY A 10 2.55 8.43 -9.40
N ILE A 11 2.51 7.85 -10.59
CA ILE A 11 1.99 6.50 -10.83
C ILE A 11 3.15 5.60 -11.22
N PHE A 12 3.39 4.52 -10.48
CA PHE A 12 4.50 3.60 -10.74
C PHE A 12 3.94 2.29 -11.28
N TYR A 13 4.18 2.03 -12.57
CA TYR A 13 3.63 0.87 -13.27
C TYR A 13 4.65 0.30 -14.24
N HIS A 14 4.81 -1.02 -14.26
CA HIS A 14 5.67 -1.71 -15.22
C HIS A 14 4.81 -2.61 -16.14
N PRO A 15 5.06 -2.65 -17.47
CA PRO A 15 4.25 -3.42 -18.42
C PRO A 15 4.14 -4.92 -18.13
N SER A 16 5.10 -5.50 -17.41
CA SER A 16 5.02 -6.91 -17.01
C SER A 16 3.82 -7.23 -16.11
N TYR A 17 3.27 -6.25 -15.38
CA TYR A 17 2.17 -6.46 -14.45
C TYR A 17 0.86 -6.85 -15.16
N SER A 18 0.61 -6.33 -16.38
CA SER A 18 -0.56 -6.71 -17.18
C SER A 18 -0.52 -8.16 -17.68
N ARG A 19 0.67 -8.74 -17.81
CA ARG A 19 0.89 -10.06 -18.44
C ARG A 19 1.31 -11.15 -17.45
N ARG A 20 1.91 -10.76 -16.32
CA ARG A 20 2.60 -11.64 -15.36
C ARG A 20 2.40 -11.16 -13.92
N SER A 21 1.16 -11.10 -13.45
CA SER A 21 0.83 -10.79 -12.04
C SER A 21 0.64 -12.08 -11.23
N TYR A 22 1.29 -12.19 -10.06
CA TYR A 22 1.20 -13.32 -9.11
C TYR A 22 -0.23 -13.47 -8.57
N LEU A 23 -0.89 -12.35 -8.26
CA LEU A 23 -2.13 -12.32 -7.46
C LEU A 23 -3.35 -12.98 -8.13
N THR A 24 -3.20 -13.44 -9.37
CA THR A 24 -4.15 -14.34 -10.04
C THR A 24 -3.40 -15.21 -11.03
N VAL A 25 -3.87 -16.42 -11.31
CA VAL A 25 -3.60 -17.14 -12.56
C VAL A 25 -4.27 -16.38 -13.75
N GLY A 26 -4.18 -15.06 -13.79
CA GLY A 26 -5.11 -14.17 -14.47
C GLY A 26 -4.72 -12.69 -14.53
N ALA A 27 -5.65 -11.92 -15.08
CA ALA A 27 -5.50 -10.64 -15.73
C ALA A 27 -5.76 -9.43 -14.80
N ARG A 28 -5.45 -9.50 -13.50
CA ARG A 28 -5.77 -8.44 -12.51
C ARG A 28 -5.49 -7.02 -13.00
N LEU A 29 -4.33 -6.83 -13.64
CA LEU A 29 -3.87 -5.55 -14.14
C LEU A 29 -3.81 -5.51 -15.68
N ALA A 30 -4.53 -6.39 -16.37
CA ALA A 30 -4.45 -6.52 -17.83
C ALA A 30 -4.95 -5.27 -18.56
N ASP A 31 -5.92 -4.57 -17.96
CA ASP A 31 -6.48 -3.34 -18.52
C ASP A 31 -5.64 -2.09 -18.16
N PHE A 32 -4.54 -2.25 -17.42
CA PHE A 32 -3.62 -1.17 -17.11
C PHE A 32 -2.42 -1.17 -18.08
N PRO A 33 -1.92 0.01 -18.49
CA PRO A 33 -2.29 1.34 -17.99
C PRO A 33 -3.49 1.99 -18.70
N MET A 34 -4.14 1.33 -19.66
CA MET A 34 -5.25 1.92 -20.46
C MET A 34 -6.42 2.43 -19.61
N ALA A 35 -6.72 1.76 -18.49
CA ALA A 35 -7.72 2.21 -17.52
C ALA A 35 -7.41 3.59 -16.90
N LEU A 36 -6.19 4.10 -17.07
CA LEU A 36 -5.73 5.38 -16.57
C LEU A 36 -5.66 6.48 -17.64
N ASP A 37 -5.99 6.19 -18.91
CA ASP A 37 -5.80 7.12 -20.05
C ASP A 37 -6.37 8.52 -19.77
N ARG A 38 -7.55 8.59 -19.15
CA ARG A 38 -8.18 9.87 -18.77
C ARG A 38 -7.38 10.64 -17.72
N ILE A 39 -6.85 9.94 -16.72
CA ILE A 39 -6.11 10.53 -15.60
C ILE A 39 -4.73 10.99 -16.05
N LEU A 40 -4.09 10.23 -16.95
CA LEU A 40 -2.78 10.53 -17.51
C LEU A 40 -2.75 11.78 -18.39
N GLN A 41 -3.91 12.31 -18.79
CA GLN A 41 -4.02 13.60 -19.48
C GLN A 41 -3.89 14.80 -18.55
N SER A 42 -3.95 14.60 -17.23
CA SER A 42 -3.81 15.66 -16.24
C SER A 42 -2.35 16.03 -16.00
N GLU A 43 -2.05 17.33 -15.97
CA GLU A 43 -0.72 17.86 -15.63
C GLU A 43 -0.31 17.55 -14.18
N ASN A 44 -1.28 17.24 -13.32
CA ASN A 44 -1.05 16.88 -11.91
C ASN A 44 -0.64 15.41 -11.73
N VAL A 45 -0.51 14.63 -12.81
CA VAL A 45 -0.21 13.20 -12.75
C VAL A 45 0.98 12.89 -13.65
N ARG A 46 1.89 12.05 -13.15
CA ARG A 46 3.02 11.56 -13.94
C ARG A 46 3.22 10.07 -13.75
N MET A 47 3.30 9.33 -14.86
CA MET A 47 3.61 7.91 -14.83
C MET A 47 5.11 7.67 -14.93
N TYR A 48 5.59 6.68 -14.18
CA TYR A 48 6.97 6.23 -14.13
C TYR A 48 7.00 4.72 -14.35
N GLU A 49 7.93 4.27 -15.20
CA GLU A 49 8.22 2.85 -15.38
C GLU A 49 9.41 2.47 -14.48
N PRO A 50 9.21 1.67 -13.43
CA PRO A 50 10.26 1.33 -12.50
C PRO A 50 11.17 0.22 -13.03
N GLY A 51 12.46 0.30 -12.70
CA GLY A 51 13.40 -0.81 -12.86
C GLY A 51 13.31 -1.81 -11.69
N PRO A 52 14.07 -2.92 -11.76
CA PRO A 52 14.14 -3.88 -10.65
C PRO A 52 14.85 -3.27 -9.43
N VAL A 53 14.41 -3.65 -8.24
CA VAL A 53 15.14 -3.37 -6.99
C VAL A 53 16.53 -4.02 -7.02
N SER A 54 17.53 -3.43 -6.35
CA SER A 54 18.86 -4.05 -6.28
C SER A 54 18.87 -5.25 -5.32
N GLN A 55 19.63 -6.28 -5.66
CA GLN A 55 19.83 -7.43 -4.76
C GLN A 55 20.48 -7.00 -3.44
N GLU A 56 21.35 -5.99 -3.47
CA GLU A 56 21.96 -5.42 -2.26
C GLU A 56 20.89 -4.91 -1.29
N LEU A 57 19.90 -4.14 -1.77
CA LEU A 57 18.82 -3.65 -0.93
C LEU A 57 17.94 -4.80 -0.42
N VAL A 58 17.63 -5.79 -1.28
CA VAL A 58 16.87 -6.97 -0.87
C VAL A 58 17.54 -7.71 0.28
N LEU A 59 18.86 -7.87 0.24
CA LEU A 59 19.64 -8.54 1.29
C LEU A 59 19.67 -7.79 2.62
N LYS A 60 19.30 -6.50 2.66
CA LYS A 60 19.19 -5.75 3.91
C LYS A 60 17.92 -6.12 4.68
N VAL A 61 16.84 -6.45 3.97
CA VAL A 61 15.54 -6.82 4.56
C VAL A 61 15.39 -8.33 4.69
N HIS A 62 15.71 -9.08 3.64
CA HIS A 62 15.46 -10.50 3.53
C HIS A 62 16.76 -11.32 3.47
N THR A 63 16.69 -12.59 3.81
CA THR A 63 17.86 -13.48 3.74
C THR A 63 18.18 -13.96 2.33
N PRO A 64 19.43 -14.40 2.06
CA PRO A 64 19.77 -15.04 0.80
C PRO A 64 18.87 -16.23 0.45
N SER A 65 18.46 -17.02 1.44
CA SER A 65 17.58 -18.16 1.23
C SER A 65 16.19 -17.74 0.71
N LEU A 66 15.64 -16.63 1.23
CA LEU A 66 14.39 -16.08 0.73
C LEU A 66 14.52 -15.66 -0.74
N ILE A 67 15.63 -14.99 -1.10
CA ILE A 67 15.89 -14.59 -2.49
C ILE A 67 15.92 -15.80 -3.43
N GLU A 68 16.56 -16.89 -3.03
CA GLU A 68 16.58 -18.12 -3.85
C GLU A 68 15.19 -18.76 -3.96
N GLY A 69 14.40 -18.74 -2.88
CA GLY A 69 12.99 -19.15 -2.93
C GLY A 69 12.15 -18.31 -3.90
N VAL A 70 12.30 -16.99 -3.85
CA VAL A 70 11.62 -16.04 -4.74
C VAL A 70 12.06 -16.22 -6.20
N LYS A 71 13.34 -16.52 -6.46
CA LYS A 71 13.82 -16.84 -7.82
C LYS A 71 13.24 -18.18 -8.33
N GLY A 72 13.04 -19.13 -7.43
CA GLY A 72 12.51 -20.46 -7.74
C GLY A 72 10.99 -20.51 -7.95
N ASP A 73 10.24 -19.52 -7.45
CA ASP A 73 8.79 -19.43 -7.61
C ASP A 73 8.41 -18.66 -8.90
N PRO A 74 7.81 -19.32 -9.92
CA PRO A 74 7.40 -18.67 -11.16
C PRO A 74 6.40 -17.53 -10.97
N LEU A 75 5.61 -17.58 -9.90
CA LEU A 75 4.63 -16.56 -9.60
C LEU A 75 5.34 -15.25 -9.16
N CYS A 76 6.56 -15.32 -8.60
CA CYS A 76 7.36 -14.16 -8.20
C CYS A 76 8.11 -13.47 -9.36
N SER A 77 7.81 -13.79 -10.62
CA SER A 77 8.51 -13.25 -11.79
C SER A 77 8.52 -11.72 -11.91
N THR A 78 7.60 -11.02 -11.24
CA THR A 78 7.52 -9.54 -11.20
C THR A 78 7.92 -8.92 -9.86
N ALA A 79 8.39 -9.72 -8.89
CA ALA A 79 8.75 -9.27 -7.54
C ALA A 79 9.81 -8.16 -7.55
N TRP A 80 10.84 -8.31 -8.38
CA TRP A 80 11.93 -7.33 -8.49
C TRP A 80 11.44 -5.94 -8.95
N HIS A 81 10.59 -5.90 -9.97
CA HIS A 81 10.03 -4.63 -10.47
C HIS A 81 8.98 -4.06 -9.51
N SER A 82 8.19 -4.93 -8.87
CA SER A 82 7.18 -4.53 -7.87
C SER A 82 7.85 -3.77 -6.72
N ALA A 83 8.87 -4.38 -6.11
CA ALA A 83 9.66 -3.73 -5.07
C ALA A 83 10.40 -2.48 -5.58
N GLY A 84 10.95 -2.53 -6.80
CA GLY A 84 11.62 -1.38 -7.41
C GLY A 84 10.69 -0.18 -7.62
N GLY A 85 9.42 -0.43 -7.95
CA GLY A 85 8.38 0.61 -8.06
C GLY A 85 8.09 1.31 -6.75
N VAL A 86 7.92 0.56 -5.67
CA VAL A 86 7.67 1.13 -4.34
C VAL A 86 8.89 1.89 -3.81
N VAL A 87 10.11 1.38 -4.04
CA VAL A 87 11.36 2.08 -3.68
C VAL A 87 11.51 3.38 -4.47
N MET A 88 11.31 3.36 -5.79
CA MET A 88 11.40 4.55 -6.64
C MET A 88 10.33 5.60 -6.25
N ALA A 89 9.11 5.16 -5.90
CA ALA A 89 8.06 6.04 -5.41
C ALA A 89 8.48 6.78 -4.14
N GLY A 90 9.04 6.04 -3.17
CA GLY A 90 9.56 6.62 -1.94
C GLY A 90 10.68 7.63 -2.18
N GLU A 91 11.66 7.30 -3.04
CA GLU A 91 12.78 8.19 -3.38
C GLU A 91 12.27 9.52 -3.95
N LYS A 92 11.35 9.46 -4.93
CA LYS A 92 10.79 10.67 -5.55
C LYS A 92 9.97 11.53 -4.59
N ILE A 93 9.24 10.92 -3.66
CA ILE A 93 8.56 11.64 -2.58
C ILE A 93 9.56 12.29 -1.62
N ALA A 94 10.63 11.56 -1.25
CA ALA A 94 11.66 12.06 -0.35
C ALA A 94 12.45 13.24 -0.95
N GLU A 95 12.68 13.22 -2.25
CA GLU A 95 13.35 14.27 -3.02
C GLU A 95 12.45 15.47 -3.33
N GLY A 96 11.14 15.34 -3.11
CA GLY A 96 10.15 16.38 -3.41
C GLY A 96 9.86 16.54 -4.91
N GLU A 97 10.19 15.53 -5.73
CA GLU A 97 9.82 15.51 -7.15
C GLU A 97 8.31 15.32 -7.35
N ILE A 98 7.68 14.57 -6.45
CA ILE A 98 6.23 14.32 -6.39
C ILE A 98 5.75 14.47 -4.96
N ALA A 99 4.48 14.83 -4.77
CA ALA A 99 3.91 14.97 -3.43
C ALA A 99 3.51 13.61 -2.85
N ASN A 100 2.87 12.78 -3.66
CA ASN A 100 2.37 11.46 -3.28
C ASN A 100 2.42 10.51 -4.48
N ALA A 101 2.19 9.22 -4.23
CA ALA A 101 2.26 8.19 -5.24
C ALA A 101 1.18 7.12 -5.11
N PHE A 102 0.86 6.49 -6.23
CA PHE A 102 0.23 5.17 -6.31
C PHE A 102 1.19 4.20 -7.01
N ALA A 103 1.65 3.19 -6.28
CA ALA A 103 2.55 2.15 -6.78
C ALA A 103 1.76 0.88 -7.10
N PHE A 104 1.72 0.52 -8.38
CA PHE A 104 1.25 -0.79 -8.81
C PHE A 104 2.33 -1.84 -8.52
N ILE A 105 1.87 -3.02 -8.14
CA ILE A 105 2.71 -4.20 -7.95
C ILE A 105 2.14 -5.39 -8.73
N GLY A 106 3.02 -6.27 -9.20
CA GLY A 106 2.67 -7.55 -9.78
C GLY A 106 2.77 -8.71 -8.77
N ALA A 107 3.50 -8.53 -7.68
CA ALA A 107 3.64 -9.49 -6.58
C ALA A 107 3.58 -8.74 -5.24
N GLY A 108 2.87 -9.31 -4.26
CA GLY A 108 2.62 -8.70 -2.95
C GLY A 108 3.87 -8.54 -2.09
N GLY A 109 3.72 -7.80 -0.98
CA GLY A 109 4.81 -7.57 -0.02
C GLY A 109 4.49 -7.87 1.44
N HIS A 110 3.29 -7.59 1.93
CA HIS A 110 3.02 -7.53 3.37
C HIS A 110 3.08 -8.86 4.14
N HIS A 111 3.02 -10.01 3.45
CA HIS A 111 3.23 -11.36 4.01
C HIS A 111 4.70 -11.85 3.93
N SER A 112 5.61 -11.07 3.35
CA SER A 112 7.02 -11.45 3.23
C SER A 112 7.78 -10.97 4.47
N GLY A 113 8.25 -11.91 5.28
CA GLY A 113 9.06 -11.67 6.48
C GLY A 113 10.56 -11.74 6.18
N ARG A 114 11.39 -11.80 7.23
CA ARG A 114 12.87 -11.88 7.09
C ARG A 114 13.31 -13.11 6.29
N GLU A 115 12.74 -14.26 6.60
CA GLU A 115 13.20 -15.60 6.15
C GLU A 115 12.13 -16.42 5.44
N TYR A 116 10.91 -15.90 5.33
CA TYR A 116 9.79 -16.57 4.67
C TYR A 116 9.04 -15.61 3.74
N PHE A 117 8.38 -16.19 2.75
CA PHE A 117 7.46 -15.49 1.85
C PHE A 117 6.26 -16.42 1.58
N GLY A 118 5.13 -15.85 1.17
CA GLY A 118 3.88 -16.59 1.02
C GLY A 118 2.70 -15.64 0.82
N GLY A 119 1.48 -16.18 0.71
CA GLY A 119 0.27 -15.35 0.58
C GLY A 119 0.33 -14.40 -0.62
N TYR A 120 0.86 -14.87 -1.75
CA TYR A 120 1.08 -14.06 -2.94
C TYR A 120 2.10 -12.91 -2.81
N CYS A 121 2.86 -12.88 -1.71
CA CYS A 121 3.92 -11.92 -1.45
C CYS A 121 5.31 -12.53 -1.62
N CYS A 122 6.22 -11.77 -2.23
CA CYS A 122 7.58 -12.23 -2.55
C CYS A 122 8.64 -11.46 -1.75
N PHE A 123 8.74 -10.15 -1.97
CA PHE A 123 9.59 -9.25 -1.18
C PHE A 123 8.71 -8.20 -0.51
N ASN A 124 9.04 -7.82 0.73
CA ASN A 124 8.34 -6.75 1.42
C ASN A 124 8.77 -5.40 0.86
N ASP A 125 8.02 -4.94 -0.14
CA ASP A 125 8.32 -3.75 -0.93
C ASP A 125 8.32 -2.45 -0.12
N VAL A 126 7.40 -2.28 0.85
CA VAL A 126 7.39 -1.14 1.77
C VAL A 126 8.59 -1.20 2.72
N ALA A 127 8.95 -2.38 3.25
CA ALA A 127 10.12 -2.50 4.11
C ALA A 127 11.42 -2.17 3.36
N LEU A 128 11.55 -2.61 2.10
CA LEU A 128 12.68 -2.27 1.24
C LEU A 128 12.76 -0.76 0.99
N CYS A 129 11.61 -0.12 0.72
CA CYS A 129 11.52 1.33 0.55
C CYS A 129 11.95 2.06 1.83
N ILE A 130 11.46 1.65 3.00
CA ILE A 130 11.83 2.24 4.30
C ILE A 130 13.32 2.13 4.57
N VAL A 131 13.93 0.95 4.38
CA VAL A 131 15.37 0.75 4.57
C VAL A 131 16.17 1.64 3.63
N ASN A 132 15.78 1.72 2.35
CA ASN A 132 16.43 2.59 1.37
C ASN A 132 16.33 4.08 1.76
N LEU A 133 15.15 4.52 2.20
CA LEU A 133 14.93 5.92 2.59
C LEU A 133 15.68 6.31 3.87
N ARG A 134 15.82 5.38 4.81
CA ARG A 134 16.67 5.57 6.01
C ARG A 134 18.13 5.79 5.63
N GLU A 135 18.65 4.98 4.72
CA GLU A 135 20.06 5.05 4.33
C GLU A 135 20.36 6.25 3.43
N LYS A 136 19.56 6.50 2.40
CA LYS A 136 19.84 7.53 1.38
C LYS A 136 19.37 8.93 1.77
N HIS A 137 18.24 9.03 2.48
CA HIS A 137 17.58 10.30 2.77
C HIS A 137 17.55 10.64 4.27
N GLY A 138 17.99 9.71 5.14
CA GLY A 138 18.03 9.94 6.59
C GLY A 138 16.65 10.02 7.25
N LEU A 139 15.58 9.68 6.54
CA LEU A 139 14.22 9.61 7.11
C LEU A 139 14.17 8.51 8.17
N ARG A 140 13.42 8.72 9.25
CA ARG A 140 13.41 7.81 10.40
C ARG A 140 12.05 7.20 10.64
N ARG A 141 11.01 8.03 10.73
CA ARG A 141 9.68 7.62 11.18
C ARG A 141 8.75 7.36 10.01
N PHE A 142 8.18 6.16 9.94
CA PHE A 142 7.25 5.79 8.88
C PHE A 142 5.95 5.27 9.48
N ALA A 143 4.81 5.68 8.92
CA ALA A 143 3.50 5.18 9.31
C ALA A 143 2.90 4.35 8.18
N ILE A 144 2.40 3.16 8.50
CA ILE A 144 1.81 2.20 7.57
C ILE A 144 0.39 1.94 8.05
N LEU A 145 -0.58 2.30 7.20
CA LEU A 145 -1.95 1.78 7.31
C LEU A 145 -2.07 0.60 6.34
N ASP A 146 -2.40 -0.58 6.85
CA ASP A 146 -2.66 -1.77 6.04
C ASP A 146 -4.16 -2.09 6.09
N THR A 147 -4.81 -1.99 4.93
CA THR A 147 -6.25 -2.28 4.76
C THR A 147 -6.49 -3.48 3.85
N ASP A 148 -5.46 -4.28 3.57
CA ASP A 148 -5.64 -5.61 3.00
C ASP A 148 -6.45 -6.49 3.96
N ALA A 149 -7.25 -7.42 3.42
CA ALA A 149 -8.07 -8.31 4.25
C ALA A 149 -7.21 -9.17 5.20
N HIS A 150 -5.99 -9.49 4.79
CA HIS A 150 -5.11 -10.42 5.49
C HIS A 150 -4.16 -9.68 6.42
N HIS A 151 -3.81 -10.32 7.53
CA HIS A 151 -2.84 -9.76 8.46
C HIS A 151 -1.47 -9.63 7.77
N GLY A 152 -0.91 -8.42 7.75
CA GLY A 152 0.43 -8.14 7.23
C GLY A 152 1.54 -8.67 8.16
N ASP A 153 1.60 -10.00 8.30
CA ASP A 153 2.48 -10.72 9.23
C ASP A 153 3.97 -10.53 8.88
N GLY A 154 4.32 -10.46 7.60
CA GLY A 154 5.68 -10.17 7.16
C GLY A 154 6.12 -8.76 7.53
N THR A 155 5.24 -7.77 7.33
CA THR A 155 5.48 -6.39 7.81
C THR A 155 5.60 -6.34 9.33
N ARG A 156 4.79 -7.13 10.05
CA ARG A 156 4.89 -7.26 11.51
C ARG A 156 6.22 -7.89 11.92
N ASP A 157 6.63 -9.00 11.35
CA ASP A 157 7.90 -9.70 11.61
C ASP A 157 9.10 -8.75 11.47
N LEU A 158 9.16 -8.00 10.36
CA LEU A 158 10.27 -7.11 10.05
C LEU A 158 10.38 -5.90 10.98
N PHE A 159 9.25 -5.40 11.48
CA PHE A 159 9.20 -4.13 12.22
C PHE A 159 8.73 -4.23 13.66
N GLN A 160 8.41 -5.40 14.20
CA GLN A 160 7.81 -5.57 15.52
C GLN A 160 8.54 -4.79 16.63
N ASN A 161 9.87 -4.74 16.58
CA ASN A 161 10.71 -4.10 17.60
C ASN A 161 11.21 -2.70 17.19
N ASP A 162 10.74 -2.15 16.08
CA ASP A 162 11.16 -0.84 15.57
C ASP A 162 10.23 0.26 16.05
N PRO A 163 10.64 1.12 17.01
CA PRO A 163 9.79 2.19 17.54
C PRO A 163 9.58 3.33 16.53
N ASP A 164 10.40 3.42 15.48
CA ASP A 164 10.28 4.41 14.41
C ASP A 164 9.35 3.91 13.28
N ILE A 165 8.56 2.87 13.52
CA ILE A 165 7.52 2.39 12.61
C ILE A 165 6.17 2.33 13.32
N LEU A 166 5.19 3.11 12.86
CA LEU A 166 3.78 2.92 13.23
C LEU A 166 3.14 1.99 12.18
N HIS A 167 2.69 0.80 12.58
CA HIS A 167 1.99 -0.14 11.71
C HIS A 167 0.62 -0.48 12.30
N VAL A 168 -0.43 0.03 11.65
CA VAL A 168 -1.84 -0.23 11.97
C VAL A 168 -2.42 -1.11 10.87
N CYS A 169 -2.82 -2.33 11.22
CA CYS A 169 -3.33 -3.34 10.30
C CYS A 169 -4.80 -3.64 10.61
N LEU A 170 -5.71 -3.41 9.65
CA LEU A 170 -7.12 -3.74 9.78
C LEU A 170 -7.34 -5.14 9.21
N CYS A 171 -7.33 -6.15 10.06
CA CYS A 171 -7.32 -7.56 9.65
C CYS A 171 -8.23 -8.41 10.55
N GLY A 172 -8.03 -9.73 10.59
CA GLY A 172 -8.79 -10.64 11.46
C GLY A 172 -8.28 -10.75 12.90
N THR A 173 -7.18 -10.05 13.26
CA THR A 173 -6.55 -10.13 14.59
C THR A 173 -6.77 -8.86 15.41
N ASN A 174 -6.65 -8.99 16.73
CA ASN A 174 -6.68 -7.87 17.68
C ASN A 174 -5.40 -7.87 18.50
N TYR A 175 -4.65 -6.77 18.43
CA TYR A 175 -3.38 -6.61 19.13
C TYR A 175 -3.03 -5.13 19.27
N GLU A 176 -2.41 -4.75 20.38
CA GLU A 176 -1.77 -3.45 20.53
C GLU A 176 -0.49 -3.62 21.35
N SER A 177 0.65 -3.18 20.80
CA SER A 177 1.92 -3.20 21.51
C SER A 177 1.93 -2.17 22.66
N PRO A 178 2.76 -2.37 23.71
CA PRO A 178 2.82 -1.45 24.84
C PRO A 178 3.16 0.00 24.50
N ASP A 179 3.89 0.23 23.41
CA ASP A 179 4.25 1.56 22.90
C ASP A 179 3.20 2.15 21.92
N GLY A 180 2.14 1.39 21.62
CA GLY A 180 1.05 1.79 20.72
C GLY A 180 1.43 1.89 19.24
N THR A 181 2.62 1.42 18.84
CA THR A 181 3.11 1.54 17.46
C THR A 181 2.76 0.34 16.58
N LYS A 182 2.39 -0.80 17.17
CA LYS A 182 2.00 -2.02 16.46
C LYS A 182 0.56 -2.34 16.85
N VAL A 183 -0.37 -2.13 15.93
CA VAL A 183 -1.81 -2.27 16.19
C VAL A 183 -2.42 -3.18 15.13
N ASP A 184 -3.19 -4.17 15.59
CA ASP A 184 -4.12 -4.92 14.77
C ASP A 184 -5.53 -4.58 15.25
N ALA A 185 -6.37 -4.12 14.33
CA ALA A 185 -7.75 -3.76 14.59
C ALA A 185 -8.65 -4.76 13.85
N ALA A 186 -9.33 -5.64 14.59
CA ALA A 186 -10.18 -6.64 13.97
C ALA A 186 -11.42 -6.00 13.38
N TYR A 187 -11.65 -6.19 12.07
CA TYR A 187 -12.96 -5.89 11.50
C TYR A 187 -13.98 -6.95 11.94
N PRO A 188 -15.26 -6.57 12.13
CA PRO A 188 -16.28 -7.53 12.52
C PRO A 188 -16.48 -8.59 11.43
N SER A 189 -16.71 -9.85 11.85
CA SER A 189 -16.92 -10.96 10.91
C SER A 189 -18.14 -10.69 10.02
N PRO A 190 -18.04 -10.89 8.68
CA PRO A 190 -19.19 -10.77 7.79
C PRO A 190 -20.25 -11.85 8.05
N TRP A 191 -19.90 -12.92 8.77
CA TRP A 191 -20.78 -14.05 9.10
C TRP A 191 -21.45 -13.94 10.48
N ALA A 192 -21.19 -12.86 11.23
CA ALA A 192 -21.97 -12.53 12.41
C ALA A 192 -23.40 -12.15 12.00
N SER A 193 -24.42 -12.48 12.81
CA SER A 193 -25.82 -12.20 12.48
C SER A 193 -26.13 -10.70 12.50
N ARG A 194 -25.94 -10.01 11.36
CA ARG A 194 -26.07 -8.55 11.20
C ARG A 194 -27.48 -8.03 10.92
N ARG A 195 -28.51 -8.64 11.50
CA ARG A 195 -29.91 -8.38 11.08
C ARG A 195 -30.39 -6.93 11.27
N ASP A 196 -29.71 -6.13 12.08
CA ASP A 196 -30.02 -4.71 12.35
C ASP A 196 -28.75 -3.81 12.48
N GLU A 197 -27.62 -4.20 11.87
CA GLU A 197 -26.32 -3.55 12.10
C GLU A 197 -25.94 -2.50 11.03
N GLN A 198 -25.14 -1.51 11.45
CA GLN A 198 -24.54 -0.46 10.62
C GLN A 198 -23.89 -1.01 9.33
N PRO A 199 -23.99 -0.33 8.17
CA PRO A 199 -23.37 -0.77 6.92
C PRO A 199 -21.87 -1.04 7.10
N MET A 200 -21.35 -2.08 6.43
CA MET A 200 -19.95 -2.48 6.60
C MET A 200 -18.96 -1.37 6.25
N ASN A 201 -19.24 -0.58 5.20
CA ASN A 201 -18.42 0.58 4.87
C ASN A 201 -18.25 1.53 6.06
N ASP A 202 -19.35 1.83 6.76
CA ASP A 202 -19.33 2.80 7.86
C ASP A 202 -18.58 2.22 9.06
N LEU A 203 -18.80 0.94 9.39
CA LEU A 203 -18.04 0.22 10.43
C LEU A 203 -16.54 0.21 10.15
N TYR A 204 -16.14 -0.04 8.91
CA TYR A 204 -14.74 -0.09 8.52
C TYR A 204 -14.09 1.30 8.54
N LEU A 205 -14.82 2.34 8.11
CA LEU A 205 -14.36 3.73 8.22
C LEU A 205 -14.23 4.18 9.67
N ASP A 206 -15.16 3.81 10.54
CA ASP A 206 -15.08 4.07 11.98
C ASP A 206 -13.86 3.40 12.61
N LEU A 207 -13.52 2.17 12.19
CA LEU A 207 -12.29 1.49 12.61
C LEU A 207 -11.04 2.26 12.17
N VAL A 208 -10.98 2.73 10.92
CA VAL A 208 -9.87 3.57 10.44
C VAL A 208 -9.76 4.84 11.29
N GLU A 209 -10.87 5.55 11.51
CA GLU A 209 -10.89 6.81 12.28
C GLU A 209 -10.53 6.61 13.75
N GLN A 210 -10.94 5.51 14.35
CA GLN A 210 -10.62 5.18 15.74
C GLN A 210 -9.13 4.83 15.91
N HIS A 211 -8.55 4.09 14.98
CA HIS A 211 -7.23 3.50 15.18
C HIS A 211 -6.07 4.32 14.59
N PHE A 212 -6.27 5.07 13.51
CA PHE A 212 -5.15 5.63 12.75
C PHE A 212 -4.90 7.15 12.95
N PRO A 213 -5.87 8.07 12.75
CA PRO A 213 -5.64 9.52 12.77
C PRO A 213 -4.96 10.05 14.04
N ARG A 214 -5.38 9.61 15.22
CA ARG A 214 -4.77 10.06 16.48
C ARG A 214 -3.33 9.58 16.60
N ARG A 215 -3.08 8.31 16.27
CA ARG A 215 -1.75 7.69 16.37
C ARG A 215 -0.78 8.36 15.41
N VAL A 216 -1.16 8.55 14.15
CA VAL A 216 -0.26 9.14 13.15
C VAL A 216 0.09 10.61 13.48
N ARG A 217 -0.86 11.39 14.01
CA ARG A 217 -0.58 12.77 14.47
C ARG A 217 0.40 12.83 15.64
N GLN A 218 0.29 11.90 16.59
CA GLN A 218 1.22 11.82 17.72
C GLN A 218 2.60 11.31 17.26
N PHE A 219 2.61 10.36 16.34
CA PHE A 219 3.80 9.71 15.81
C PHE A 219 4.64 10.63 14.90
N ARG A 220 4.01 11.56 14.17
CA ARG A 220 4.66 12.54 13.27
C ARG A 220 5.64 11.88 12.28
N PRO A 221 5.14 11.03 11.36
CA PRO A 221 5.99 10.32 10.40
C PRO A 221 6.65 11.30 9.42
N ASP A 222 7.78 10.88 8.85
CA ASP A 222 8.44 11.54 7.73
C ASP A 222 7.76 11.20 6.39
N LEU A 223 7.16 10.00 6.30
CA LEU A 223 6.40 9.52 5.14
C LEU A 223 5.35 8.50 5.59
N MET A 224 4.18 8.54 4.95
CA MET A 224 3.09 7.59 5.17
C MET A 224 2.99 6.58 4.02
N PHE A 225 2.70 5.33 4.36
CA PHE A 225 2.32 4.27 3.44
C PHE A 225 0.87 3.87 3.68
N TRP A 226 0.16 3.57 2.61
CA TRP A 226 -1.11 2.87 2.64
C TRP A 226 -0.99 1.61 1.81
N TYR A 227 -0.96 0.44 2.47
CA TYR A 227 -1.17 -0.83 1.77
C TYR A 227 -2.66 -0.95 1.44
N PHE A 228 -2.98 -0.71 0.18
CA PHE A 228 -4.32 -0.72 -0.35
C PHE A 228 -4.62 -2.08 -1.00
N GLY A 229 -5.08 -3.04 -0.20
CA GLY A 229 -5.73 -4.25 -0.70
C GLY A 229 -7.22 -4.00 -0.98
N PHE A 230 -7.70 -4.41 -2.15
CA PHE A 230 -9.13 -4.36 -2.49
C PHE A 230 -9.79 -5.74 -2.41
N ASP A 231 -9.10 -6.74 -1.85
CA ASP A 231 -9.65 -8.07 -1.61
C ASP A 231 -10.77 -8.09 -0.56
N THR A 232 -10.88 -7.06 0.28
CA THR A 232 -12.02 -6.81 1.17
C THR A 232 -13.32 -6.46 0.45
N HIS A 233 -13.28 -6.19 -0.86
CA HIS A 233 -14.44 -5.75 -1.65
C HIS A 233 -15.43 -6.89 -1.85
N GLN A 234 -16.72 -6.55 -1.91
CA GLN A 234 -17.78 -7.48 -2.29
C GLN A 234 -17.44 -8.24 -3.59
N GLY A 235 -17.32 -9.56 -3.51
CA GLY A 235 -17.02 -10.45 -4.62
C GLY A 235 -15.53 -10.75 -4.87
N ASP A 236 -14.60 -10.28 -4.04
CA ASP A 236 -13.18 -10.70 -4.10
C ASP A 236 -12.85 -11.79 -3.05
N TYR A 237 -11.61 -12.29 -2.98
CA TYR A 237 -11.28 -13.47 -2.17
C TYR A 237 -11.23 -13.22 -0.66
N GLY A 238 -11.08 -11.96 -0.24
CA GLY A 238 -11.10 -11.52 1.16
C GLY A 238 -12.41 -10.83 1.53
N ASP A 239 -13.49 -11.06 0.77
CA ASP A 239 -14.75 -10.30 0.84
C ASP A 239 -15.29 -10.19 2.27
N ILE A 240 -15.38 -8.95 2.75
CA ILE A 240 -16.06 -8.59 4.00
C ILE A 240 -17.27 -7.69 3.74
N GLY A 241 -17.59 -7.38 2.48
CA GLY A 241 -18.72 -6.56 2.07
C GLY A 241 -18.38 -5.08 1.87
N LEU A 242 -17.11 -4.71 1.67
CA LEU A 242 -16.76 -3.34 1.31
C LEU A 242 -17.13 -3.02 -0.14
N SER A 243 -17.33 -1.73 -0.41
CA SER A 243 -17.56 -1.21 -1.77
C SER A 243 -16.72 0.03 -2.03
N GLY A 244 -16.68 0.48 -3.30
CA GLY A 244 -15.94 1.65 -3.77
C GLY A 244 -15.91 2.85 -2.81
N PRO A 245 -17.06 3.34 -2.30
CA PRO A 245 -17.08 4.49 -1.39
C PRO A 245 -16.19 4.37 -0.16
N CYS A 246 -16.01 3.17 0.41
CA CYS A 246 -15.13 2.97 1.56
C CYS A 246 -13.67 3.32 1.21
N TYR A 247 -13.13 2.68 0.17
CA TYR A 247 -11.75 2.90 -0.28
C TYR A 247 -11.49 4.34 -0.71
N TRP A 248 -12.47 4.95 -1.36
CA TRP A 248 -12.43 6.34 -1.80
C TRP A 248 -12.39 7.32 -0.63
N ASN A 249 -13.16 7.07 0.43
CA ASN A 249 -13.12 7.87 1.65
C ASN A 249 -11.79 7.68 2.39
N ILE A 250 -11.25 6.46 2.44
CA ILE A 250 -9.90 6.20 2.98
C ILE A 250 -8.84 6.96 2.18
N ALA A 251 -8.93 6.99 0.85
CA ALA A 251 -7.99 7.73 0.00
C ALA A 251 -8.00 9.24 0.28
N ILE A 252 -9.20 9.85 0.42
CA ILE A 252 -9.35 11.26 0.83
C ILE A 252 -8.70 11.45 2.20
N ARG A 253 -9.04 10.58 3.15
CA ARG A 253 -8.57 10.70 4.52
C ARG A 253 -7.07 10.58 4.66
N MET A 254 -6.46 9.62 3.96
CA MET A 254 -5.01 9.42 3.96
C MET A 254 -4.28 10.62 3.34
N ARG A 255 -4.82 11.21 2.27
CA ARG A 255 -4.28 12.43 1.67
C ARG A 255 -4.34 13.62 2.63
N GLU A 256 -5.47 13.83 3.30
CA GLU A 256 -5.64 14.89 4.31
C GLU A 256 -4.64 14.72 5.45
N LEU A 257 -4.58 13.52 6.04
CA LEU A 257 -3.66 13.22 7.13
C LEU A 257 -2.20 13.42 6.73
N ALA A 258 -1.81 12.96 5.53
CA ALA A 258 -0.47 13.19 5.02
C ALA A 258 -0.17 14.70 4.86
N GLY A 259 -1.14 15.48 4.37
CA GLY A 259 -1.05 16.94 4.32
C GLY A 259 -0.83 17.57 5.70
N GLU A 260 -1.53 17.07 6.73
CA GLU A 260 -1.43 17.55 8.12
C GLU A 260 -0.09 17.19 8.77
N VAL A 261 0.42 15.95 8.60
CA VAL A 261 1.49 15.41 9.46
C VAL A 261 2.86 15.26 8.80
N CYS A 262 2.92 15.15 7.47
CA CYS A 262 4.17 14.90 6.74
C CYS A 262 4.29 15.70 5.44
N GLY A 263 3.56 16.81 5.30
CA GLY A 263 3.66 17.71 4.15
C GLY A 263 3.16 17.10 2.83
N GLY A 264 2.21 16.17 2.91
CA GLY A 264 1.59 15.50 1.76
C GLY A 264 2.29 14.19 1.34
N LYS A 265 3.39 13.81 2.00
CA LYS A 265 4.20 12.62 1.66
C LYS A 265 3.46 11.31 1.95
N LEU A 266 2.82 10.77 0.92
CA LEU A 266 2.04 9.53 0.97
C LEU A 266 2.39 8.62 -0.21
N SER A 267 2.69 7.35 0.07
CA SER A 267 2.81 6.30 -0.95
C SER A 267 1.71 5.26 -0.74
N VAL A 268 0.72 5.25 -1.65
CA VAL A 268 -0.27 4.17 -1.72
C VAL A 268 0.36 3.01 -2.49
N VAL A 269 0.44 1.84 -1.88
CA VAL A 269 0.98 0.62 -2.48
C VAL A 269 -0.17 -0.34 -2.68
N LEU A 270 -0.39 -0.77 -3.92
CA LEU A 270 -1.41 -1.77 -4.19
C LEU A 270 -1.09 -3.04 -3.38
N GLY A 271 -2.09 -3.66 -2.76
CA GLY A 271 -1.97 -4.92 -2.01
C GLY A 271 -2.70 -6.05 -2.75
N GLY A 272 -3.50 -6.79 -1.99
CA GLY A 272 -4.41 -7.82 -2.44
C GLY A 272 -5.55 -7.34 -3.33
N GLY A 273 -6.33 -8.30 -3.79
CA GLY A 273 -7.41 -8.15 -4.76
C GLY A 273 -7.04 -8.81 -6.08
N SER A 274 -8.02 -9.43 -6.73
CA SER A 274 -7.79 -10.36 -7.85
C SER A 274 -8.55 -10.00 -9.13
N HIS A 275 -9.69 -9.32 -9.01
CA HIS A 275 -10.57 -9.06 -10.15
C HIS A 275 -10.19 -7.80 -10.93
N THR A 276 -9.97 -7.93 -12.25
CA THR A 276 -9.64 -6.78 -13.13
C THR A 276 -10.76 -5.74 -13.19
N GLN A 277 -12.02 -6.17 -13.15
CA GLN A 277 -13.16 -5.25 -13.13
C GLN A 277 -13.19 -4.41 -11.85
N LEU A 278 -12.82 -4.99 -10.70
CA LEU A 278 -12.70 -4.24 -9.45
C LEU A 278 -11.48 -3.32 -9.48
N ALA A 279 -10.33 -3.79 -9.96
CA ALA A 279 -9.13 -2.96 -10.09
C ALA A 279 -9.39 -1.71 -10.94
N THR A 280 -10.01 -1.88 -12.11
CA THR A 280 -10.37 -0.76 -13.02
C THR A 280 -11.46 0.15 -12.49
N TYR A 281 -12.36 -0.36 -11.64
CA TYR A 281 -13.38 0.45 -10.97
C TYR A 281 -12.83 1.26 -9.79
N LEU A 282 -11.92 0.67 -9.00
CA LEU A 282 -11.49 1.21 -7.71
C LEU A 282 -10.25 2.09 -7.79
N ILE A 283 -9.26 1.70 -8.59
CA ILE A 283 -7.93 2.35 -8.62
C ILE A 283 -7.97 3.74 -9.25
N PRO A 284 -8.57 3.95 -10.44
CA PRO A 284 -8.57 5.28 -11.06
C PRO A 284 -9.18 6.38 -10.15
N PRO A 285 -10.34 6.16 -9.49
CA PRO A 285 -10.87 7.16 -8.57
C PRO A 285 -10.02 7.40 -7.31
N ILE A 286 -9.23 6.43 -6.85
CA ILE A 286 -8.24 6.64 -5.76
C ILE A 286 -7.13 7.58 -6.24
N ILE A 287 -6.59 7.34 -7.43
CA ILE A 287 -5.54 8.20 -8.02
C ILE A 287 -6.06 9.62 -8.25
N GLU A 288 -7.30 9.78 -8.74
CA GLU A 288 -7.95 11.09 -8.88
C GLU A 288 -8.01 11.83 -7.53
N ARG A 289 -8.28 11.12 -6.43
CA ARG A 289 -8.29 11.70 -5.09
C ARG A 289 -6.91 12.15 -4.62
N LEU A 290 -5.89 11.32 -4.87
CA LEU A 290 -4.50 11.68 -4.59
C LEU A 290 -4.07 12.94 -5.35
N ALA A 291 -4.45 13.03 -6.63
CA ALA A 291 -4.13 14.13 -7.55
C ALA A 291 -5.02 15.38 -7.36
N GLY A 292 -6.03 15.33 -6.50
CA GLY A 292 -6.97 16.44 -6.30
C GLY A 292 -7.89 16.71 -7.50
N LEU A 293 -8.22 15.68 -8.28
CA LEU A 293 -9.05 15.72 -9.49
C LEU A 293 -10.50 15.24 -9.24
N TYR A 294 -10.98 15.36 -8.02
CA TYR A 294 -12.32 14.97 -7.60
C TYR A 294 -13.11 16.21 -7.13
N PRO A 295 -14.44 16.20 -7.26
CA PRO A 295 -15.29 17.33 -6.85
C PRO A 295 -15.23 17.61 -5.35
#